data_AF-W5N6P9-F1
#
_entry.id   AF-W5N6P9-F1
#
_cell.length_a   1.000
_cell.length_b   1.000
_cell.length_c   1.000
_cell.angle_alpha   90.00
_cell.angle_beta   90.00
_cell.angle_gamma   90.00
#
_symmetry.space_group_name_H-M   'P 1'
#
loop_
_entity.id
_entity.type
_entity.pdbx_description
1 polymer ?
#
loop_
_entity_poly.entity_id
_entity_poly.type
_entity_poly.pdbx_seq_one_letter_code
_entity_poly.pdbx_strand_id
1 'polypeptide(L)'
;MQFPCFLTSPADREAPSQLQNVTVFSPPGVTLSPVEEDIVSMADSTITIDDIEGELFKIERIREVLVRRESELRYMMDDIQLCKEITRLKKELQKIVSIPDKDKSKEDKQKEEELLQQIHKLVETRDFLVDDVEFERLREREEDKEMADFLQSKFPKSGLKKTNPESGKKMTSRAQQTSTPFVAKTGLTLLKECCGFTCSIM
;
A
#
# COMPACT_ATOMS: atom_id res chain seq x y z
N MET A 1 8.86 21.18 -2.86
CA MET A 1 8.33 20.65 -1.59
C MET A 1 8.60 19.16 -1.62
N GLN A 2 9.70 18.73 -1.02
CA GLN A 2 10.31 17.42 -1.22
C GLN A 2 10.33 16.65 0.11
N PHE A 3 9.67 15.49 0.08
CA PHE A 3 9.64 14.35 1.03
C PHE A 3 8.95 14.52 2.42
N PRO A 4 8.48 13.41 3.06
CA PRO A 4 8.46 12.02 2.57
C PRO A 4 7.20 11.16 2.87
N CYS A 5 6.89 10.24 1.95
CA CYS A 5 6.60 8.87 2.35
C CYS A 5 7.89 8.33 3.01
N PHE A 6 7.82 7.99 4.31
CA PHE A 6 8.87 7.35 5.11
C PHE A 6 10.08 8.22 5.50
N LEU A 7 10.00 8.84 6.68
CA LEU A 7 11.15 8.78 7.60
C LEU A 7 11.19 7.36 8.17
N THR A 8 11.96 6.49 7.52
CA THR A 8 12.56 5.34 8.20
C THR A 8 13.36 5.86 9.39
N SER A 9 13.05 5.38 10.60
CA SER A 9 13.91 5.58 11.77
C SER A 9 15.35 5.10 11.43
N PRO A 10 16.40 5.88 11.72
CA PRO A 10 17.78 5.61 11.31
C PRO A 10 18.49 4.50 12.12
N ALA A 11 17.77 3.56 12.73
CA ALA A 11 18.34 2.65 13.73
C ALA A 11 18.92 1.33 13.20
N ASP A 12 18.60 0.86 11.99
CA ASP A 12 18.96 -0.51 11.56
C ASP A 12 19.69 -0.59 10.20
N ARG A 13 20.63 0.31 9.93
CA ARG A 13 21.62 0.13 8.85
C ARG A 13 23.04 0.23 9.38
N GLU A 14 23.41 -0.75 10.18
CA GLU A 14 24.81 -1.07 10.42
C GLU A 14 25.33 -1.90 9.23
N ALA A 15 26.02 -1.26 8.30
CA ALA A 15 26.79 -1.94 7.27
C ALA A 15 28.22 -2.16 7.79
N PRO A 16 28.71 -3.40 7.94
CA PRO A 16 30.11 -3.63 8.27
C PRO A 16 30.97 -3.36 7.04
N SER A 17 31.69 -2.24 7.09
CA SER A 17 32.82 -1.94 6.22
C SER A 17 33.98 -2.88 6.52
N GLN A 18 34.07 -4.00 5.81
CA GLN A 18 35.26 -4.85 5.78
C GLN A 18 35.42 -5.46 4.39
N LEU A 19 36.20 -4.82 3.52
CA LEU A 19 37.04 -5.58 2.60
C LEU A 19 38.40 -4.90 2.50
N GLN A 20 39.34 -5.55 3.18
CA GLN A 20 40.76 -5.29 3.18
C GLN A 20 41.35 -5.56 1.79
N ASN A 21 42.36 -4.76 1.46
CA ASN A 21 43.22 -4.90 0.30
C ASN A 21 43.80 -6.32 0.20
N VAL A 22 43.44 -7.06 -0.86
CA VAL A 22 44.15 -8.29 -1.21
C VAL A 22 45.33 -7.92 -2.09
N THR A 23 46.51 -8.05 -1.51
CA THR A 23 47.81 -7.96 -2.17
C THR A 23 47.93 -9.00 -3.27
N VAL A 24 48.34 -8.58 -4.47
CA VAL A 24 48.70 -9.46 -5.58
C VAL A 24 49.91 -10.31 -5.18
N PHE A 25 49.71 -11.60 -4.95
CA PHE A 25 50.80 -12.57 -4.81
C PHE A 25 50.83 -13.47 -6.04
N SER A 26 51.91 -13.36 -6.82
CA SER A 26 52.15 -14.17 -8.02
C SER A 26 53.29 -15.15 -7.73
N PRO A 27 53.08 -16.48 -7.83
CA PRO A 27 54.16 -17.45 -7.79
C PRO A 27 54.62 -17.86 -9.20
N PRO A 28 55.92 -18.16 -9.41
CA PRO A 28 56.47 -18.46 -10.73
C PRO A 28 56.33 -19.95 -11.10
N GLY A 29 55.88 -20.18 -12.34
CA GLY A 29 56.38 -21.21 -13.26
C GLY A 29 56.19 -22.70 -12.93
N VAL A 30 55.25 -23.35 -13.64
CA VAL A 30 55.36 -24.77 -14.04
C VAL A 30 54.77 -24.96 -15.45
N THR A 31 55.50 -25.69 -16.30
CA THR A 31 55.27 -25.92 -17.73
C THR A 31 54.37 -27.12 -18.07
N LEU A 32 53.58 -26.94 -19.14
CA LEU A 32 52.76 -27.82 -19.99
C LEU A 32 52.94 -29.37 -19.95
N SER A 33 51.81 -30.08 -20.01
CA SER A 33 51.54 -31.16 -20.99
C SER A 33 50.02 -31.30 -21.26
N PRO A 34 49.59 -31.90 -22.40
CA PRO A 34 48.36 -31.48 -23.08
C PRO A 34 47.22 -32.53 -23.09
N VAL A 35 46.00 -31.99 -23.23
CA VAL A 35 44.71 -32.57 -23.68
C VAL A 35 44.22 -33.84 -22.97
N GLU A 36 43.24 -33.67 -22.08
CA GLU A 36 41.85 -34.11 -22.31
C GLU A 36 40.95 -33.12 -21.56
N GLU A 37 40.53 -32.10 -22.29
CA GLU A 37 39.50 -31.16 -21.90
C GLU A 37 38.15 -31.90 -21.88
N ASP A 38 37.79 -32.54 -20.76
CA ASP A 38 36.40 -32.52 -20.32
C ASP A 38 36.14 -31.13 -19.72
N ILE A 39 36.25 -30.12 -20.58
CA ILE A 39 35.69 -28.81 -20.28
C ILE A 39 34.20 -29.07 -20.29
N VAL A 40 33.63 -29.24 -19.08
CA VAL A 40 32.22 -28.97 -18.86
C VAL A 40 32.00 -27.56 -19.39
N SER A 41 31.49 -27.48 -20.62
CA SER A 41 31.14 -26.25 -21.28
C SER A 41 30.04 -25.61 -20.43
N MET A 42 30.42 -24.66 -19.58
CA MET A 42 29.50 -23.79 -18.87
C MET A 42 28.88 -22.75 -19.82
N ALA A 43 28.80 -23.05 -21.13
CA ALA A 43 28.29 -22.17 -22.17
C ALA A 43 26.79 -22.34 -22.43
N ASP A 44 26.03 -22.95 -21.49
CA ASP A 44 24.56 -23.00 -21.55
C ASP A 44 23.88 -21.82 -20.84
N SER A 45 24.61 -20.73 -20.54
CA SER A 45 23.96 -19.47 -20.18
C SER A 45 23.67 -18.68 -21.46
N THR A 46 22.57 -19.02 -22.11
CA THR A 46 21.95 -18.27 -23.22
C THR A 46 21.39 -16.89 -22.81
N ILE A 47 21.71 -16.43 -21.60
CA ILE A 47 21.26 -15.16 -21.03
C ILE A 47 22.06 -14.03 -21.64
N THR A 48 21.38 -13.16 -22.40
CA THR A 48 21.94 -11.96 -22.98
C THR A 48 21.92 -10.80 -21.98
N ILE A 49 22.68 -9.73 -22.27
CA ILE A 49 22.65 -8.50 -21.47
C ILE A 49 21.24 -7.91 -21.45
N ASP A 50 20.53 -7.95 -22.58
CA ASP A 50 19.14 -7.50 -22.71
C ASP A 50 18.19 -8.30 -21.79
N ASP A 51 18.44 -9.60 -21.60
CA ASP A 51 17.64 -10.43 -20.68
C ASP A 51 17.87 -10.01 -19.23
N ILE A 52 19.11 -9.68 -18.84
CA ILE A 52 19.44 -9.20 -17.48
C ILE A 52 18.80 -7.83 -17.23
N GLU A 53 18.92 -6.91 -18.19
CA GLU A 53 18.30 -5.58 -18.11
C GLU A 53 16.77 -5.67 -18.03
N GLY A 54 16.17 -6.57 -18.80
CA GLY A 54 14.75 -6.85 -18.76
C GLY A 54 14.27 -7.37 -17.40
N GLU A 55 15.01 -8.29 -16.78
CA GLU A 55 14.70 -8.76 -15.43
C GLU A 55 14.89 -7.68 -14.36
N LEU A 56 15.93 -6.84 -14.46
CA LEU A 56 16.13 -5.72 -13.55
C LEU A 56 14.95 -4.72 -13.60
N PHE A 57 14.44 -4.41 -14.79
CA PHE A 57 13.27 -3.55 -14.95
C PHE A 57 12.01 -4.16 -14.30
N LYS A 58 11.81 -5.47 -14.44
CA LYS A 58 10.71 -6.17 -13.76
C LYS A 58 10.85 -6.09 -12.24
N ILE A 59 12.05 -6.30 -11.71
CA ILE A 59 12.34 -6.21 -10.28
C ILE A 59 12.04 -4.80 -9.76
N GLU A 60 12.48 -3.75 -10.45
CA GLU A 60 12.21 -2.37 -10.04
C GLU A 60 10.70 -2.08 -10.05
N ARG A 61 9.97 -2.53 -11.08
CA ARG A 61 8.52 -2.36 -11.12
C ARG A 61 7.82 -3.09 -9.98
N ILE A 62 8.25 -4.30 -9.64
CA ILE A 62 7.72 -5.04 -8.49
C ILE A 62 8.01 -4.29 -7.19
N ARG A 63 9.23 -3.76 -7.02
CA ARG A 63 9.62 -2.97 -5.85
C ARG A 63 8.71 -1.74 -5.68
N GLU A 64 8.46 -0.98 -6.75
CA GLU A 64 7.55 0.17 -6.71
C GLU A 64 6.14 -0.22 -6.25
N VAL A 65 5.60 -1.33 -6.78
CA VAL A 65 4.27 -1.83 -6.39
C VAL A 65 4.24 -2.23 -4.91
N LEU A 66 5.29 -2.91 -4.43
CA LEU A 66 5.38 -3.34 -3.04
C LEU A 66 5.47 -2.15 -2.07
N VAL A 67 6.23 -1.11 -2.43
CA VAL A 67 6.36 0.09 -1.59
C VAL A 67 5.02 0.83 -1.47
N ARG A 68 4.26 0.97 -2.57
CA ARG A 68 2.90 1.55 -2.52
C ARG A 68 1.98 0.72 -1.62
N ARG A 69 2.01 -0.61 -1.79
CA ARG A 69 1.22 -1.52 -0.97
C ARG A 69 1.58 -1.46 0.50
N GLU A 70 2.86 -1.30 0.83
CA GLU A 70 3.32 -1.11 2.21
C GLU A 70 2.74 0.17 2.82
N SER A 71 2.74 1.28 2.08
CA SER A 71 2.09 2.53 2.49
C SER A 71 0.61 2.31 2.77
N GLU A 72 -0.14 1.70 1.85
CA GLU A 72 -1.57 1.38 2.04
C GLU A 72 -1.81 0.57 3.32
N LEU A 73 -0.98 -0.46 3.55
CA LEU A 73 -1.06 -1.30 4.75
C LEU A 73 -0.82 -0.49 6.03
N ARG A 74 0.10 0.48 6.00
CA ARG A 74 0.37 1.35 7.14
C ARG A 74 -0.83 2.26 7.44
N TYR A 75 -1.42 2.89 6.43
CA TYR A 75 -2.65 3.67 6.61
C TYR A 75 -3.79 2.84 7.21
N MET A 76 -3.98 1.59 6.74
CA MET A 76 -4.98 0.70 7.32
C MET A 76 -4.67 0.33 8.78
N MET A 77 -3.40 0.11 9.12
CA MET A 77 -3.01 -0.16 10.50
C MET A 77 -3.31 1.03 11.42
N ASP A 78 -3.02 2.25 10.96
CA ASP A 78 -3.31 3.48 11.71
C ASP A 78 -4.83 3.69 11.88
N ASP A 79 -5.64 3.48 10.83
CA ASP A 79 -7.11 3.53 10.93
C ASP A 79 -7.65 2.49 11.92
N ILE A 80 -7.11 1.26 11.90
CA ILE A 80 -7.48 0.21 12.85
C ILE A 80 -7.17 0.66 14.29
N GLN A 81 -6.04 1.32 14.54
CA GLN A 81 -5.68 1.82 15.87
C GLN A 81 -6.63 2.93 16.32
N LEU A 82 -6.93 3.90 15.46
CA LEU A 82 -7.90 4.96 15.73
C LEU A 82 -9.29 4.37 16.03
N CYS A 83 -9.74 3.40 15.23
CA CYS A 83 -11.04 2.73 15.42
C CYS A 83 -11.10 1.94 16.74
N LYS A 84 -10.01 1.26 17.13
CA LYS A 84 -9.91 0.57 18.43
C LYS A 84 -10.06 1.54 19.59
N GLU A 85 -9.37 2.67 19.53
CA GLU A 85 -9.40 3.66 20.61
C GLU A 85 -10.75 4.37 20.69
N ILE A 86 -11.32 4.79 19.55
CA ILE A 86 -12.69 5.33 19.47
C ILE A 86 -13.69 4.34 20.09
N THR A 87 -13.54 3.05 19.78
CA THR A 87 -14.44 2.01 20.32
C THR A 87 -14.28 1.86 21.83
N ARG A 88 -13.05 1.92 22.37
CA ARG A 88 -12.78 1.90 23.81
C ARG A 88 -13.45 3.08 24.51
N LEU A 89 -13.21 4.30 24.02
CA LEU A 89 -13.79 5.52 24.59
C LEU A 89 -15.32 5.52 24.50
N LYS A 90 -15.90 5.06 23.37
CA LYS A 90 -17.35 4.94 23.22
C LYS A 90 -17.97 3.97 24.22
N LYS A 91 -17.30 2.85 24.53
CA LYS A 91 -17.77 1.92 25.57
C LYS A 91 -17.75 2.55 26.96
N GLU A 92 -16.76 3.39 27.25
CA GLU A 92 -16.71 4.13 28.52
C GLU A 92 -17.79 5.20 28.60
N LEU A 93 -17.98 5.96 27.52
CA LEU A 93 -19.02 6.97 27.41
C LEU A 93 -20.41 6.36 27.57
N GLN A 94 -20.66 5.21 26.93
CA GLN A 94 -21.96 4.52 27.02
C GLN A 94 -22.34 4.15 28.47
N LYS A 95 -21.36 3.83 29.33
CA LYS A 95 -21.62 3.57 30.76
C LYS A 95 -22.20 4.80 31.45
N ILE A 96 -21.66 5.99 31.17
CA ILE A 96 -22.13 7.25 31.78
C ILE A 96 -23.46 7.68 31.16
N VAL A 97 -23.60 7.60 29.84
CA VAL A 97 -24.83 7.97 29.11
C VAL A 97 -26.01 7.08 29.51
N SER A 98 -25.76 5.85 29.96
CA SER A 98 -26.83 4.96 30.45
C SER A 98 -27.47 5.41 31.78
N ILE A 99 -26.82 6.31 32.52
CA ILE A 99 -27.33 6.89 33.76
C ILE A 99 -28.30 8.04 33.40
N PRO A 100 -29.53 8.09 33.94
CA PRO A 100 -30.44 9.21 33.71
C PRO A 100 -29.82 10.55 34.15
N ASP A 101 -30.04 11.62 33.39
CA ASP A 101 -29.40 12.93 33.64
C ASP A 101 -29.67 13.55 35.03
N LYS A 102 -30.78 13.14 35.66
CA LYS A 102 -31.15 13.55 37.02
C LYS A 102 -30.26 12.91 38.09
N ASP A 103 -29.73 11.73 37.79
CA ASP A 103 -28.97 10.89 38.70
C ASP A 103 -27.46 10.97 38.42
N LYS A 104 -27.04 11.68 37.37
CA LYS A 104 -25.63 11.95 37.06
C LYS A 104 -25.01 12.92 38.06
N SER A 105 -23.86 12.54 38.62
CA SER A 105 -23.03 13.45 39.42
C SER A 105 -22.39 14.55 38.56
N LYS A 106 -21.74 15.54 39.18
CA LYS A 106 -21.02 16.58 38.43
C LYS A 106 -19.79 15.98 37.74
N GLU A 107 -19.15 15.03 38.40
CA GLU A 107 -17.99 14.27 37.93
C GLU A 107 -18.36 13.43 36.71
N ASP A 108 -19.54 12.80 36.71
CA ASP A 108 -20.05 12.04 35.55
C ASP A 108 -20.22 12.95 34.33
N LYS A 109 -20.82 14.14 34.51
CA LYS A 109 -21.02 15.11 33.43
C LYS A 109 -19.71 15.64 32.88
N GLN A 110 -18.74 15.92 33.75
CA GLN A 110 -17.41 16.36 33.34
C GLN A 110 -16.69 15.26 32.54
N LYS A 111 -16.74 14.01 33.01
CA LYS A 111 -16.13 12.88 32.33
C LYS A 111 -16.81 12.55 31.00
N GLU A 112 -18.13 12.70 30.92
CA GLU A 112 -18.90 12.57 29.68
C GLU A 112 -18.40 13.55 28.60
N GLU A 113 -18.24 14.83 28.97
CA GLU A 113 -17.70 15.88 28.09
C GLU A 113 -16.25 15.59 27.67
N GLU A 114 -15.39 15.18 28.60
CA GLU A 114 -14.00 14.82 28.30
C GLU A 114 -13.90 13.64 27.31
N LEU A 115 -14.71 12.60 27.50
CA LEU A 115 -14.76 11.46 26.60
C LEU A 115 -15.26 11.86 25.21
N LEU A 116 -16.27 12.73 25.13
CA LEU A 116 -16.78 13.27 23.86
C LEU A 116 -15.70 14.05 23.12
N GLN A 117 -14.97 14.93 23.82
CA GLN A 117 -13.87 15.69 23.23
C GLN A 117 -12.73 14.80 22.73
N GLN A 118 -12.37 13.75 23.47
CA GLN A 118 -11.35 12.79 23.02
C GLN A 118 -11.81 12.02 21.78
N ILE A 119 -13.06 11.55 21.77
CA ILE A 119 -13.63 10.87 20.59
C ILE A 119 -13.63 11.81 19.38
N HIS A 120 -14.02 13.08 19.56
CA HIS A 120 -14.03 14.06 18.47
C HIS A 120 -12.64 14.23 17.85
N LYS A 121 -11.61 14.41 18.68
CA LYS A 121 -10.22 14.52 18.22
C LYS A 121 -9.76 13.32 17.42
N LEU A 122 -10.09 12.09 17.86
CA LEU A 122 -9.73 10.88 17.12
C LEU A 122 -10.46 10.76 15.78
N VAL A 123 -11.73 11.21 15.73
CA VAL A 123 -12.49 11.24 14.49
C VAL A 123 -11.91 12.27 13.52
N GLU A 124 -11.50 13.44 14.00
CA GLU A 124 -10.77 14.44 13.20
C GLU A 124 -9.45 13.86 12.67
N THR A 125 -8.64 13.21 13.52
CA THR A 125 -7.40 12.54 13.07
C THR A 125 -7.67 11.51 11.97
N ARG A 126 -8.76 10.76 12.08
CA ARG A 126 -9.15 9.79 11.06
C ARG A 126 -9.58 10.48 9.76
N ASP A 127 -10.25 11.62 9.84
CA ASP A 127 -10.64 12.42 8.67
C ASP A 127 -9.39 12.89 7.91
N PHE A 128 -8.39 13.42 8.63
CA PHE A 128 -7.09 13.77 8.04
C PHE A 128 -6.38 12.58 7.38
N LEU A 129 -6.47 11.39 7.97
CA LEU A 129 -5.89 10.18 7.39
C LEU A 129 -6.53 9.81 6.04
N VAL A 130 -7.85 10.00 5.92
CA VAL A 130 -8.61 9.76 4.68
C VAL A 130 -8.22 10.77 3.60
N ASP A 131 -8.06 12.03 3.96
CA ASP A 131 -7.61 13.06 3.02
C ASP A 131 -6.18 12.80 2.53
N ASP A 132 -5.29 12.37 3.42
CA ASP A 132 -3.88 12.08 3.10
C ASP A 132 -3.75 10.89 2.13
N VAL A 133 -4.48 9.79 2.35
CA VAL A 133 -4.44 8.64 1.44
C VAL A 133 -5.05 8.96 0.06
N GLU A 134 -6.08 9.82 -0.01
CA GLU A 134 -6.61 10.25 -1.30
C GLU A 134 -5.63 11.17 -2.04
N PHE A 135 -4.91 12.03 -1.31
CA PHE A 135 -3.85 12.85 -1.88
C PHE A 135 -2.72 11.99 -2.47
N GLU A 136 -2.28 10.97 -1.74
CA GLU A 136 -1.25 10.06 -2.22
C GLU A 136 -1.71 9.31 -3.48
N ARG A 137 -2.95 8.82 -3.50
CA ARG A 137 -3.53 8.15 -4.68
C ARG A 137 -3.62 9.06 -5.91
N LEU A 138 -3.86 10.36 -5.71
CA LEU A 138 -3.85 11.35 -6.79
C LEU A 138 -2.45 11.56 -7.35
N ARG A 139 -1.44 11.68 -6.47
CA ARG A 139 -0.03 11.79 -6.86
C ARG A 139 0.41 10.59 -7.67
N GLU A 140 0.19 9.37 -7.18
CA GLU A 140 0.60 8.13 -7.85
C GLU A 140 0.02 8.03 -9.27
N ARG A 141 -1.25 8.44 -9.46
CA ARG A 141 -1.90 8.43 -10.77
C ARG A 141 -1.25 9.42 -11.74
N GLU A 142 -0.84 10.59 -11.28
CA GLU A 142 -0.16 11.56 -12.15
C GLU A 142 1.25 11.07 -12.50
N GLU A 143 1.99 10.49 -11.55
CA GLU A 143 3.31 9.90 -11.79
C GLU A 143 3.25 8.75 -12.83
N ASP A 144 2.27 7.84 -12.71
CA ASP A 144 2.06 6.76 -13.67
C ASP A 144 1.67 7.28 -15.06
N LYS A 145 0.89 8.36 -15.12
CA LYS A 145 0.49 9.00 -16.38
C LYS A 145 1.68 9.69 -17.06
N GLU A 146 2.47 10.46 -16.32
CA GLU A 146 3.70 11.09 -16.83
C GLU A 146 4.68 10.03 -17.36
N MET A 147 4.84 8.91 -16.65
CA MET A 147 5.66 7.79 -17.10
C MET A 147 5.12 7.17 -18.41
N ALA A 148 3.81 6.92 -18.49
CA ALA A 148 3.19 6.37 -19.69
C ALA A 148 3.30 7.31 -20.89
N ASP A 149 3.07 8.60 -20.69
CA ASP A 149 3.17 9.63 -21.73
C ASP A 149 4.62 9.79 -22.21
N PHE A 150 5.60 9.76 -21.30
CA PHE A 150 7.02 9.77 -21.64
C PHE A 150 7.38 8.58 -22.54
N LEU A 151 6.99 7.36 -22.16
CA LEU A 151 7.23 6.16 -22.96
C LEU A 151 6.57 6.23 -24.34
N GLN A 152 5.32 6.72 -24.42
CA GLN A 152 4.64 6.92 -25.70
C GLN A 152 5.35 7.95 -26.60
N SER A 153 5.91 9.01 -26.02
CA SER A 153 6.63 10.04 -26.77
C SER A 153 8.00 9.59 -27.28
N LYS A 154 8.70 8.72 -26.53
CA LYS A 154 10.04 8.20 -26.87
C LYS A 154 10.00 6.97 -27.77
N PHE A 155 8.96 6.16 -27.64
CA PHE A 155 8.72 4.96 -28.44
C PHE A 155 7.31 5.03 -29.06
N PRO A 156 7.07 5.94 -30.02
CA PRO A 156 5.80 5.96 -30.73
C PRO A 156 5.64 4.58 -31.39
N LYS A 157 4.55 3.87 -31.05
CA LYS A 157 4.24 2.50 -31.50
C LYS A 157 4.62 2.33 -32.98
N SER A 158 5.79 1.77 -33.23
CA SER A 158 6.21 1.42 -34.58
C SER A 158 5.37 0.22 -35.02
N GLY A 159 4.36 0.50 -35.84
CA GLY A 159 3.81 -0.46 -36.79
C GLY A 159 3.13 -1.73 -36.25
N LEU A 160 2.33 -1.65 -35.18
CA LEU A 160 1.28 -2.67 -34.98
C LEU A 160 0.17 -2.40 -36.01
N LYS A 161 0.28 -3.08 -37.17
CA LYS A 161 -0.84 -3.24 -38.11
C LYS A 161 -2.06 -3.71 -37.32
N LYS A 162 -3.08 -2.86 -37.22
CA LYS A 162 -4.44 -3.23 -36.86
C LYS A 162 -4.91 -4.30 -37.85
N THR A 163 -4.93 -5.56 -37.46
CA THR A 163 -5.85 -6.54 -38.05
C THR A 163 -7.23 -6.28 -37.44
N ASN A 164 -8.21 -6.07 -38.31
CA ASN A 164 -9.59 -5.79 -37.94
C ASN A 164 -10.22 -6.96 -37.15
N PRO A 165 -11.25 -6.68 -36.33
CA PRO A 165 -11.99 -7.69 -35.59
C PRO A 165 -13.03 -8.34 -36.52
N GLU A 166 -12.97 -9.66 -36.67
CA GLU A 166 -14.01 -10.44 -37.36
C GLU A 166 -14.92 -11.15 -36.35
N SER A 167 -16.19 -11.09 -36.70
CA SER A 167 -17.38 -11.39 -35.91
C SER A 167 -17.59 -12.86 -35.54
N GLY A 168 -18.14 -13.10 -34.34
CA GLY A 168 -19.15 -14.15 -34.16
C GLY A 168 -19.05 -14.98 -32.88
N LYS A 169 -19.80 -14.61 -31.83
CA LYS A 169 -20.92 -15.44 -31.32
C LYS A 169 -21.68 -14.74 -30.19
N LYS A 170 -22.98 -14.67 -30.43
CA LYS A 170 -24.09 -14.33 -29.55
C LYS A 170 -24.14 -15.33 -28.38
N MET A 171 -24.26 -14.86 -27.13
CA MET A 171 -25.18 -15.48 -26.16
C MET A 171 -25.50 -14.53 -25.01
N THR A 172 -26.72 -14.67 -24.54
CA THR A 172 -27.55 -13.76 -23.77
C THR A 172 -27.49 -14.01 -22.26
N SER A 173 -27.64 -12.96 -21.46
CA SER A 173 -28.33 -12.87 -20.15
C SER A 173 -27.54 -11.97 -19.19
N ARG A 174 -28.10 -11.20 -18.26
CA ARG A 174 -29.43 -10.65 -18.00
C ARG A 174 -29.16 -9.57 -16.94
N ALA A 175 -29.74 -8.39 -17.11
CA ALA A 175 -29.64 -7.30 -16.16
C ALA A 175 -30.22 -7.67 -14.79
N GLN A 176 -29.56 -7.19 -13.72
CA GLN A 176 -30.25 -6.80 -12.49
C GLN A 176 -29.75 -5.43 -12.06
N GLN A 177 -30.54 -4.43 -12.46
CA GLN A 177 -30.74 -3.20 -11.71
C GLN A 177 -31.46 -3.57 -10.41
N THR A 178 -31.04 -3.06 -9.27
CA THR A 178 -31.95 -2.85 -8.13
C THR A 178 -31.65 -1.52 -7.44
N SER A 179 -32.60 -0.63 -7.66
CA SER A 179 -32.93 0.62 -6.99
C SER A 179 -32.67 0.69 -5.49
N THR A 180 -32.28 1.89 -5.07
CA THR A 180 -32.51 2.45 -3.72
C THR A 180 -33.98 2.34 -3.30
N PRO A 181 -34.25 2.36 -1.99
CA PRO A 181 -35.38 3.13 -1.53
C PRO A 181 -35.03 4.07 -0.38
N PHE A 182 -35.40 5.33 -0.62
CA PHE A 182 -35.65 6.36 0.36
C PHE A 182 -36.72 5.90 1.36
N VAL A 183 -36.43 5.97 2.67
CA VAL A 183 -37.47 6.01 3.72
C VAL A 183 -37.12 7.11 4.71
N ALA A 184 -38.06 8.04 4.83
CA ALA A 184 -38.01 9.15 5.75
C ALA A 184 -38.48 8.74 7.16
N LYS A 185 -37.92 9.42 8.16
CA LYS A 185 -38.41 9.63 9.54
C LYS A 185 -38.37 8.41 10.47
N THR A 186 -37.51 8.46 11.50
CA THR A 186 -37.85 8.80 12.90
C THR A 186 -36.56 8.74 13.73
N GLY A 187 -36.28 9.76 14.54
CA GLY A 187 -35.07 9.83 15.36
C GLY A 187 -35.08 8.80 16.50
N LEU A 188 -34.13 7.86 16.47
CA LEU A 188 -33.47 7.23 17.64
C LEU A 188 -32.30 6.28 17.25
N THR A 189 -31.85 6.24 15.98
CA THR A 189 -30.87 5.24 15.52
C THR A 189 -29.47 5.77 15.18
N LEU A 190 -29.14 6.99 15.62
CA LEU A 190 -27.84 7.63 15.33
C LEU A 190 -26.61 7.01 16.03
N LEU A 191 -26.78 5.96 16.84
CA LEU A 191 -25.65 5.29 17.50
C LEU A 191 -25.19 3.99 16.82
N LYS A 192 -25.86 3.54 15.76
CA LYS A 192 -25.61 2.21 15.17
C LYS A 192 -24.61 2.20 14.01
N GLU A 193 -24.15 3.36 13.52
CA GLU A 193 -23.35 3.43 12.28
C GLU A 193 -22.08 4.28 12.39
N CYS A 194 -21.24 4.04 13.41
CA CYS A 194 -19.85 4.50 13.35
C CYS A 194 -18.82 3.39 13.09
N CYS A 195 -19.23 2.11 13.13
CA CYS A 195 -18.36 0.97 12.90
C CYS A 195 -19.05 -0.04 11.95
N GLY A 196 -19.57 0.45 10.83
CA GLY A 196 -20.32 -0.33 9.83
C GLY A 196 -19.46 -1.13 8.84
N PHE A 197 -18.20 -1.43 9.18
CA PHE A 197 -17.41 -2.41 8.46
C PHE A 197 -16.83 -3.39 9.47
N THR A 198 -17.05 -4.66 9.18
CA THR A 198 -16.64 -5.86 9.91
C THR A 198 -15.25 -5.77 10.53
N CYS A 199 -15.16 -5.29 11.77
CA CYS A 199 -14.03 -5.56 12.65
C CYS A 199 -14.30 -6.89 13.37
N SER A 200 -14.34 -7.97 12.60
CA SER A 200 -14.21 -9.33 13.12
C SER A 200 -12.86 -9.84 12.64
N ILE A 201 -11.93 -9.77 13.57
CA ILE A 201 -10.58 -10.30 13.53
C ILE A 201 -10.63 -11.77 13.06
N MET A 202 -9.88 -12.09 12.00
CA MET A 202 -9.14 -13.35 11.85
C MET A 202 -7.66 -13.01 11.89
#